data_AF-A0A815ZGP8-F1
#
_entry.id   AF-A0A815ZGP8-F1
#
_cell.length_a   1.000
_cell.length_b   1.000
_cell.length_c   1.000
_cell.angle_alpha   90.00
_cell.angle_beta   90.00
_cell.angle_gamma   90.00
#
_symmetry.space_group_name_H-M   'P 1'
#
loop_
_entity.id
_entity.type
_entity.pdbx_description
1 polymer ?
#
loop_
_entity_poly.entity_id
_entity_poly.type
_entity_poly.pdbx_seq_one_letter_code
_entity_poly.pdbx_strand_id
1 'polypeptide(L)'
;MLAMIWIFIVLIGIASVEGRTNASGVLLVNTIWSIAKSPIYITGNIGVPDNVRLTIEAGVQVIFPNNGNYQILVKGGSLTVRGSSKSSVRFIAQGLSDSNCMITFKGSQLSKSSFSYAYFEGPKGAICLQNSADGLPQNAYTVRSEFVTFNRTTILAAGDLNKNGNNSKQH
;
A
#
# COMPACT_ATOMS: atom_id res chain seq x y z
N MET A 1 6.25 16.38 52.08
CA MET A 1 6.06 14.94 51.83
C MET A 1 5.03 14.79 50.71
N LEU A 2 5.46 14.31 49.52
CA LEU A 2 4.69 13.89 48.32
C LEU A 2 3.84 14.97 47.59
N ALA A 3 3.72 15.01 46.25
CA ALA A 3 4.09 14.09 45.17
C ALA A 3 4.46 14.85 43.88
N MET A 4 5.34 14.23 43.08
CA MET A 4 5.83 14.69 41.78
C MET A 4 4.76 14.54 40.68
N ILE A 5 4.74 15.46 39.73
CA ILE A 5 4.27 15.19 38.36
C ILE A 5 5.43 15.51 37.43
N TRP A 6 6.18 14.46 37.06
CA TRP A 6 7.09 14.50 35.92
C TRP A 6 6.24 14.54 34.66
N ILE A 7 6.13 15.72 34.06
CA ILE A 7 5.69 15.80 32.67
C ILE A 7 6.83 15.23 31.82
N PHE A 8 6.72 13.96 31.45
CA PHE A 8 7.46 13.41 30.31
C PHE A 8 6.87 14.03 29.05
N ILE A 9 7.33 15.21 28.65
CA ILE A 9 7.23 15.62 27.25
C ILE A 9 8.15 14.66 26.49
N VAL A 10 7.57 13.65 25.86
CA VAL A 10 8.26 12.91 24.80
C VAL A 10 8.36 13.87 23.62
N LEU A 11 9.44 14.64 23.60
CA LEU A 11 9.84 15.43 22.45
C LEU A 11 10.28 14.42 21.38
N ILE A 12 9.40 14.15 20.41
CA ILE A 12 9.80 13.44 19.19
C ILE A 12 10.71 14.41 18.44
N GLY A 13 12.01 14.31 18.67
CA GLY A 13 13.01 15.00 17.88
C GLY A 13 12.91 14.50 16.44
N ILE A 14 12.54 15.39 15.51
CA ILE A 14 12.65 15.10 14.09
C ILE A 14 14.08 15.44 13.70
N ALA A 15 14.98 14.48 13.84
CA ALA A 15 16.26 14.54 13.13
C ALA A 15 15.97 14.29 11.65
N SER A 16 16.18 15.29 10.79
CA SER A 16 16.26 15.08 9.35
C SER A 16 17.58 14.36 9.05
N VAL A 17 17.60 13.04 9.27
CA VAL A 17 18.58 12.20 8.60
C VAL A 17 18.20 12.25 7.13
N GLU A 18 19.12 12.64 6.25
CA GLU A 18 19.04 12.33 4.83
C GLU A 18 19.02 10.81 4.71
N GLY A 19 17.82 10.26 4.83
CA GLY A 19 17.62 8.94 5.41
C GLY A 19 16.40 8.33 4.79
N ARG A 20 16.59 7.12 4.25
CA ARG A 20 15.53 6.28 3.70
C ARG A 20 14.36 6.24 4.68
N THR A 21 13.18 6.70 4.26
CA THR A 21 11.98 6.57 5.09
C THR A 21 11.50 5.13 4.99
N ASN A 22 11.66 4.35 6.06
CA ASN A 22 11.15 2.98 6.11
C ASN A 22 9.71 2.97 6.62
N ALA A 23 8.87 2.14 6.02
CA ALA A 23 7.49 1.96 6.43
C ALA A 23 7.17 0.47 6.61
N SER A 24 6.56 0.14 7.75
CA SER A 24 6.01 -1.18 8.08
C SER A 24 4.95 -1.04 9.18
N GLY A 25 4.14 -2.08 9.39
CA GLY A 25 3.16 -2.15 10.48
C GLY A 25 1.75 -1.70 10.09
N VAL A 26 0.88 -1.57 11.09
CA VAL A 26 -0.52 -1.18 10.88
C VAL A 26 -0.69 0.31 11.18
N LEU A 27 -1.35 1.03 10.26
CA LEU A 27 -1.71 2.43 10.49
C LEU A 27 -2.85 2.51 11.51
N LEU A 28 -2.62 3.24 12.60
CA LEU A 28 -3.62 3.46 13.64
C LEU A 28 -4.47 4.70 13.41
N VAL A 29 -3.99 5.63 12.58
CA VAL A 29 -4.64 6.91 12.26
C VAL A 29 -4.43 7.26 10.80
N ASN A 30 -5.24 8.19 10.30
CA ASN A 30 -5.07 8.76 8.96
C ASN A 30 -3.64 9.26 8.80
N THR A 31 -2.97 8.78 7.74
CA THR A 31 -1.55 9.01 7.53
C THR A 31 -1.32 9.62 6.16
N ILE A 32 -0.43 10.62 6.10
CA ILE A 32 -0.01 11.26 4.85
C ILE A 32 1.45 10.91 4.59
N TRP A 33 1.70 10.37 3.40
CA TRP A 33 3.01 10.21 2.81
C TRP A 33 3.24 11.39 1.87
N SER A 34 4.08 12.33 2.31
CA SER A 34 4.43 13.54 1.57
C SER A 34 5.75 13.39 0.82
N ILE A 35 6.00 14.28 -0.14
CA ILE A 35 7.24 14.32 -0.90
C ILE A 35 8.49 14.45 -0.03
N ALA A 36 8.39 15.13 1.13
CA ALA A 36 9.50 15.28 2.07
C ALA A 36 9.97 13.96 2.70
N LYS A 37 9.14 12.91 2.63
CA LYS A 37 9.47 11.55 3.08
C LYS A 37 9.91 10.62 1.94
N SER A 38 9.91 11.12 0.70
CA SER A 38 10.24 10.33 -0.49
C SER A 38 11.76 10.18 -0.64
N PRO A 39 12.27 9.00 -1.05
CA PRO A 39 11.54 7.76 -1.26
C PRO A 39 11.16 7.05 0.04
N ILE A 40 10.00 6.39 0.02
CA ILE A 40 9.49 5.55 1.12
C ILE A 40 9.75 4.08 0.76
N TYR A 41 10.53 3.40 1.59
CA TYR A 41 10.85 1.98 1.44
C TYR A 41 9.92 1.12 2.29
N ILE A 42 9.24 0.17 1.65
CA ILE A 42 8.36 -0.78 2.31
C ILE A 42 9.23 -1.92 2.87
N THR A 43 9.52 -1.87 4.17
CA THR A 43 10.36 -2.87 4.87
C THR A 43 9.55 -3.90 5.64
N GLY A 44 8.23 -3.84 5.53
CA GLY A 44 7.26 -4.75 6.12
C GLY A 44 5.87 -4.47 5.55
N ASN A 45 4.89 -5.34 5.79
CA ASN A 45 3.52 -5.08 5.36
C ASN A 45 2.98 -3.79 6.00
N ILE A 46 2.24 -3.02 5.21
CA ILE A 46 1.47 -1.87 5.67
C ILE A 46 0.01 -2.27 5.76
N GLY A 47 -0.55 -2.27 6.96
CA GLY A 47 -1.98 -2.46 7.17
C GLY A 47 -2.73 -1.13 7.14
N VAL A 48 -3.75 -1.01 6.30
CA VAL A 48 -4.70 0.12 6.30
C VAL A 48 -6.08 -0.42 6.72
N PRO A 49 -6.38 -0.43 8.04
CA PRO A 49 -7.60 -1.03 8.57
C PRO A 49 -8.84 -0.15 8.33
N ASP A 50 -10.01 -0.68 8.68
CA ASP A 50 -11.29 0.02 8.65
C ASP A 50 -11.21 1.44 9.20
N ASN A 51 -11.84 2.36 8.48
CA ASN A 51 -11.91 3.80 8.83
C ASN A 51 -10.57 4.54 8.87
N VAL A 52 -9.45 3.90 8.51
CA VAL A 52 -8.16 4.56 8.33
C VAL A 52 -7.92 4.86 6.85
N ARG A 53 -7.36 6.04 6.57
CA ARG A 53 -6.94 6.47 5.24
C ARG A 53 -5.44 6.67 5.15
N LEU A 54 -4.83 6.05 4.15
CA LEU A 54 -3.49 6.42 3.68
C LEU A 54 -3.62 7.38 2.49
N THR A 55 -3.02 8.56 2.59
CA THR A 55 -2.91 9.52 1.47
C THR A 55 -1.47 9.58 1.00
N ILE A 56 -1.24 9.38 -0.30
CA ILE A 56 0.08 9.47 -0.93
C ILE A 56 0.07 10.67 -1.87
N GLU A 57 0.90 11.66 -1.56
CA GLU A 57 0.93 12.95 -2.27
C GLU A 57 1.80 12.92 -3.52
N ALA A 58 1.61 13.92 -4.38
CA ALA A 58 2.31 14.07 -5.64
C ALA A 58 3.84 13.96 -5.49
N GLY A 59 4.47 13.27 -6.44
CA GLY A 59 5.92 13.08 -6.51
C GLY A 59 6.50 12.01 -5.58
N VAL A 60 5.71 11.41 -4.70
CA VAL A 60 6.20 10.35 -3.80
C VAL A 60 6.59 9.10 -4.59
N GLN A 61 7.76 8.55 -4.25
CA GLN A 61 8.20 7.22 -4.68
C GLN A 61 8.00 6.23 -3.53
N VAL A 62 7.28 5.15 -3.80
CA VAL A 62 7.07 4.02 -2.90
C VAL A 62 7.85 2.83 -3.45
N ILE A 63 8.88 2.41 -2.74
CA ILE A 63 9.81 1.36 -3.17
C ILE A 63 9.49 0.09 -2.39
N PHE A 64 9.17 -0.99 -3.11
CA PHE A 64 9.08 -2.35 -2.59
C PHE A 64 10.42 -3.04 -2.88
N PRO A 65 11.32 -3.19 -1.89
CA PRO A 65 12.62 -3.80 -2.11
C PRO A 65 12.49 -5.29 -2.40
N ASN A 66 13.52 -5.87 -3.03
CA ASN A 66 13.55 -7.30 -3.39
C ASN A 66 13.80 -8.24 -2.21
N ASN A 67 14.02 -7.72 -1.00
CA ASN A 67 14.36 -8.50 0.20
C ASN A 67 13.13 -8.97 1.01
N GLY A 68 11.91 -8.72 0.53
CA GLY A 68 10.70 -9.24 1.16
C GLY A 68 9.45 -9.11 0.31
N ASN A 69 8.51 -10.03 0.51
CA ASN A 69 7.24 -10.03 -0.21
C ASN A 69 6.18 -9.12 0.46
N TYR A 70 6.52 -7.85 0.65
CA TYR A 70 5.70 -6.88 1.39
C TYR A 70 4.64 -6.18 0.53
N GLN A 71 3.55 -5.74 1.15
CA GLN A 71 2.43 -5.09 0.47
C GLN A 71 1.81 -3.97 1.30
N ILE A 72 1.06 -3.09 0.64
CA ILE A 72 0.04 -2.25 1.28
C ILE A 72 -1.28 -3.01 1.25
N LEU A 73 -1.66 -3.59 2.40
CA LEU A 73 -2.92 -4.30 2.59
C LEU A 73 -4.00 -3.34 3.09
N VAL A 74 -4.91 -2.97 2.20
CA VAL A 74 -6.12 -2.20 2.54
C VAL A 74 -7.22 -3.17 2.93
N LYS A 75 -7.58 -3.16 4.22
CA LYS A 75 -8.60 -4.03 4.82
C LYS A 75 -9.68 -3.15 5.45
N GLY A 76 -10.72 -2.85 4.66
CA GLY A 76 -11.84 -1.95 5.00
C GLY A 76 -11.50 -0.46 5.12
N GLY A 77 -10.21 -0.11 5.10
CA GLY A 77 -9.72 1.26 5.01
C GLY A 77 -9.81 1.86 3.61
N SER A 78 -9.01 2.91 3.38
CA SER A 78 -8.99 3.62 2.09
C SER A 78 -7.58 4.09 1.69
N LEU A 79 -7.33 4.12 0.39
CA LEU A 79 -6.07 4.61 -0.20
C LEU A 79 -6.36 5.72 -1.20
N THR A 80 -5.77 6.89 -0.98
CA THR A 80 -5.91 8.06 -1.85
C THR A 80 -4.54 8.45 -2.42
N VAL A 81 -4.34 8.21 -3.71
CA VAL A 81 -3.10 8.60 -4.42
C VAL A 81 -3.37 9.87 -5.23
N ARG A 82 -2.63 10.94 -4.92
CA ARG A 82 -2.83 12.30 -5.44
C ARG A 82 -1.64 12.78 -6.26
N GLY A 83 -1.29 12.05 -7.32
CA GLY A 83 -0.32 12.53 -8.29
C GLY A 83 -0.86 13.71 -9.12
N SER A 84 0.04 14.31 -9.91
CA SER A 84 -0.31 15.30 -10.92
C SER A 84 0.47 15.07 -12.21
N SER A 85 0.09 15.74 -13.30
CA SER A 85 0.81 15.69 -14.57
C SER A 85 2.27 16.12 -14.48
N LYS A 86 2.60 17.01 -13.52
CA LYS A 86 3.98 17.48 -13.27
C LYS A 86 4.75 16.57 -12.30
N SER A 87 4.04 15.80 -11.47
CA SER A 87 4.63 15.01 -10.39
C SER A 87 3.75 13.81 -10.08
N SER A 88 3.99 12.71 -10.80
CA SER A 88 3.29 11.45 -10.59
C SER A 88 3.74 10.76 -9.30
N VAL A 89 2.88 9.91 -8.76
CA VAL A 89 3.26 8.97 -7.69
C VAL A 89 3.78 7.69 -8.32
N ARG A 90 4.95 7.20 -7.90
CA ARG A 90 5.56 5.99 -8.47
C ARG A 90 5.62 4.87 -7.43
N PHE A 91 5.01 3.74 -7.73
CA PHE A 91 5.17 2.49 -6.99
C PHE A 91 6.16 1.61 -7.75
N ILE A 92 7.28 1.28 -7.13
CA ILE A 92 8.42 0.64 -7.77
C ILE A 92 8.73 -0.66 -7.04
N ALA A 93 8.51 -1.79 -7.69
CA ALA A 93 8.91 -3.11 -7.21
C ALA A 93 10.30 -3.47 -7.77
N GLN A 94 11.28 -3.61 -6.88
CA GLN A 94 12.66 -3.97 -7.26
C GLN A 94 12.86 -5.48 -7.42
N GLY A 95 11.87 -6.31 -7.06
CA GLY A 95 11.95 -7.77 -7.21
C GLY A 95 10.65 -8.52 -6.88
N LEU A 96 10.73 -9.84 -7.12
CA LEU A 96 9.78 -10.96 -6.98
C LEU A 96 8.34 -10.84 -7.51
N SER A 97 7.88 -11.97 -8.07
CA SER A 97 6.65 -12.21 -8.83
C SER A 97 5.70 -13.15 -8.07
N ASP A 98 5.69 -13.05 -6.74
CA ASP A 98 5.11 -14.06 -5.85
C ASP A 98 3.88 -13.48 -5.14
N SER A 99 2.73 -14.19 -5.21
CA SER A 99 1.41 -14.07 -4.53
C SER A 99 0.83 -12.72 -4.04
N ASN A 100 1.63 -11.78 -3.51
CA ASN A 100 1.18 -10.46 -3.06
C ASN A 100 1.43 -9.40 -4.12
N CYS A 101 0.48 -8.47 -4.26
CA CYS A 101 0.67 -7.25 -5.04
C CYS A 101 1.37 -6.15 -4.21
N MET A 102 1.80 -5.07 -4.87
CA MET A 102 2.20 -3.81 -4.21
C MET A 102 1.07 -3.28 -3.34
N ILE A 103 -0.17 -3.30 -3.85
CA ILE A 103 -1.38 -2.92 -3.15
C ILE A 103 -2.37 -4.08 -3.22
N THR A 104 -2.94 -4.45 -2.08
CA THR A 104 -3.99 -5.46 -2.00
C THR A 104 -5.20 -4.90 -1.29
N PHE A 105 -6.37 -4.98 -1.92
CA PHE A 105 -7.64 -4.71 -1.28
C PHE A 105 -8.29 -6.01 -0.83
N LYS A 106 -8.77 -6.03 0.41
CA LYS A 106 -9.52 -7.15 0.99
C LYS A 106 -10.68 -6.61 1.82
N GLY A 107 -11.91 -7.08 1.56
CA GLY A 107 -13.11 -6.62 2.26
C GLY A 107 -13.33 -5.11 2.29
N SER A 108 -13.00 -4.41 1.21
CA SER A 108 -13.01 -2.94 1.15
C SER A 108 -14.07 -2.39 0.20
N GLN A 109 -14.70 -1.27 0.58
CA GLN A 109 -15.51 -0.45 -0.33
C GLN A 109 -14.58 0.36 -1.24
N LEU A 110 -14.38 -0.10 -2.47
CA LEU A 110 -13.35 0.42 -3.38
C LEU A 110 -13.59 1.87 -3.79
N SER A 111 -14.84 2.36 -3.72
CA SER A 111 -15.23 3.74 -4.00
C SER A 111 -14.63 4.77 -3.04
N LYS A 112 -14.12 4.33 -1.89
CA LYS A 112 -13.38 5.18 -0.94
C LYS A 112 -11.92 5.41 -1.34
N SER A 113 -11.43 4.68 -2.33
CA SER A 113 -10.05 4.76 -2.80
C SER A 113 -9.99 5.39 -4.19
N SER A 114 -8.86 6.04 -4.48
CA SER A 114 -8.66 6.72 -5.76
C SER A 114 -7.20 6.79 -6.16
N PHE A 115 -6.95 6.76 -7.47
CA PHE A 115 -5.62 6.91 -8.05
C PHE A 115 -5.63 8.00 -9.11
N SER A 116 -4.85 9.07 -8.91
CA SER A 116 -4.62 10.10 -9.93
C SER A 116 -3.12 10.20 -10.21
N TYR A 117 -2.74 10.19 -11.49
CA TYR A 117 -1.35 10.23 -11.98
C TYR A 117 -0.41 9.28 -11.24
N ALA A 118 -0.73 7.98 -11.28
CA ALA A 118 0.03 6.93 -10.60
C ALA A 118 0.74 6.02 -11.61
N TYR A 119 1.98 5.64 -11.30
CA TYR A 119 2.78 4.76 -12.13
C TYR A 119 3.21 3.55 -11.31
N PHE A 120 2.86 2.36 -11.76
CA PHE A 120 3.28 1.09 -11.16
C PHE A 120 4.33 0.45 -12.05
N GLU A 121 5.47 0.13 -11.48
CA GLU A 121 6.64 -0.39 -12.19
C GLU A 121 7.23 -1.61 -11.49
N GLY A 122 7.56 -2.64 -12.26
CA GLY A 122 8.32 -3.80 -11.79
C GLY A 122 7.51 -5.09 -11.75
N PRO A 123 8.20 -6.24 -11.54
CA PRO A 123 7.66 -7.59 -11.80
C PRO A 123 6.57 -8.03 -10.82
N LYS A 124 6.42 -7.35 -9.68
CA LYS A 124 5.38 -7.63 -8.69
C LYS A 124 4.03 -7.15 -9.20
N GLY A 125 2.93 -7.89 -8.93
CA GLY A 125 1.58 -7.42 -9.24
C GLY A 125 1.32 -6.04 -8.60
N ALA A 126 0.66 -5.14 -9.31
CA ALA A 126 0.41 -3.79 -8.84
C ALA A 126 -0.76 -3.73 -7.86
N ILE A 127 -1.92 -4.24 -8.28
CA ILE A 127 -3.16 -4.20 -7.51
C ILE A 127 -3.78 -5.58 -7.49
N CYS A 128 -4.03 -6.09 -6.29
CA CYS A 128 -4.73 -7.35 -6.05
C CYS A 128 -6.08 -7.07 -5.39
N LEU A 129 -7.14 -7.71 -5.88
CA LEU A 129 -8.43 -7.81 -5.17
C LEU A 129 -8.53 -9.22 -4.59
N GLN A 130 -8.32 -9.35 -3.28
CA GLN A 130 -8.38 -10.64 -2.59
C GLN A 130 -9.75 -10.87 -1.95
N ASN A 131 -10.22 -12.13 -2.03
CA ASN A 131 -11.40 -12.56 -1.29
C ASN A 131 -11.14 -12.52 0.22
N SER A 132 -12.14 -12.06 0.95
CA SER A 132 -12.28 -12.33 2.37
C SER A 132 -12.83 -13.73 2.59
N ALA A 133 -12.69 -14.26 3.81
CA ALA A 133 -13.33 -15.52 4.19
C ALA A 133 -14.86 -15.43 4.02
N ASP A 134 -15.51 -16.57 3.86
CA ASP A 134 -16.96 -16.65 3.74
C ASP A 134 -17.64 -16.00 4.96
N GLY A 135 -18.70 -15.24 4.70
CA GLY A 135 -19.41 -14.47 5.73
C GLY A 135 -18.73 -13.16 6.15
N LEU A 136 -17.51 -12.87 5.67
CA LEU A 136 -16.89 -11.54 5.84
C LEU A 136 -17.21 -10.61 4.66
N PRO A 137 -17.20 -9.28 4.89
CA PRO A 137 -17.33 -8.31 3.81
C PRO A 137 -16.31 -8.59 2.70
N GLN A 138 -16.79 -8.62 1.46
CA GLN A 138 -15.99 -8.73 0.25
C GLN A 138 -15.68 -7.34 -0.32
N ASN A 139 -14.74 -7.27 -1.26
CA ASN A 139 -14.52 -6.03 -2.00
C ASN A 139 -15.77 -5.67 -2.81
N ALA A 140 -16.18 -4.40 -2.78
CA ALA A 140 -17.39 -3.93 -3.45
C ALA A 140 -17.19 -2.56 -4.11
N TYR A 141 -18.06 -2.25 -5.09
CA TYR A 141 -18.07 -1.02 -5.89
C TYR A 141 -16.81 -0.83 -6.77
N THR A 142 -16.65 0.37 -7.33
CA THR A 142 -15.56 0.71 -8.27
C THR A 142 -14.51 1.57 -7.59
N VAL A 143 -13.25 1.46 -8.05
CA VAL A 143 -12.18 2.39 -7.69
C VAL A 143 -12.06 3.47 -8.77
N ARG A 144 -11.85 4.73 -8.38
CA ARG A 144 -11.60 5.80 -9.35
C ARG A 144 -10.13 5.81 -9.77
N SER A 145 -9.87 5.78 -11.07
CA SER A 145 -8.53 5.93 -11.64
C SER A 145 -8.48 7.04 -12.69
N GLU A 146 -7.38 7.77 -12.72
CA GLU A 146 -7.13 8.87 -13.64
C GLU A 146 -5.62 8.89 -13.98
N PHE A 147 -5.27 8.76 -15.25
CA PHE A 147 -3.87 8.68 -15.72
C PHE A 147 -3.00 7.68 -14.93
N VAL A 148 -3.44 6.42 -14.86
CA VAL A 148 -2.69 5.34 -14.20
C VAL A 148 -2.00 4.46 -15.23
N THR A 149 -0.73 4.15 -15.02
CA THR A 149 0.06 3.27 -15.90
C THR A 149 0.61 2.09 -15.13
N PHE A 150 0.60 0.92 -15.78
CA PHE A 150 1.13 -0.34 -15.28
C PHE A 150 2.23 -0.80 -16.24
N ASN A 151 3.48 -0.82 -15.78
CA ASN A 151 4.64 -1.22 -16.58
C ASN A 151 5.33 -2.44 -15.98
N ARG A 152 5.39 -3.53 -16.76
CA ARG A 152 5.95 -4.84 -16.34
C ARG A 152 5.31 -5.43 -15.08
N THR A 153 4.05 -5.09 -14.81
CA THR A 153 3.28 -5.46 -13.62
C THR A 153 1.88 -5.96 -14.02
N THR A 154 1.11 -6.50 -13.09
CA THR A 154 -0.24 -7.06 -13.33
C THR A 154 -1.29 -6.49 -12.39
N ILE A 155 -2.56 -6.56 -12.79
CA ILE A 155 -3.71 -6.38 -11.90
C ILE A 155 -4.36 -7.75 -11.77
N LEU A 156 -4.64 -8.18 -10.54
CA LEU A 156 -5.15 -9.52 -10.26
C LEU A 156 -6.46 -9.42 -9.47
N ALA A 157 -7.52 -10.06 -9.98
CA ALA A 157 -8.74 -10.25 -9.21
C ALA A 157 -8.73 -11.62 -8.52
N ALA A 158 -9.63 -11.86 -7.57
CA ALA A 158 -9.64 -13.07 -6.77
C ALA A 158 -9.71 -14.38 -7.60
N GLY A 159 -10.26 -14.34 -8.81
CA GLY A 159 -10.24 -15.46 -9.76
C GLY A 159 -8.86 -15.73 -10.40
N ASP A 160 -8.00 -14.73 -10.47
CA ASP A 160 -6.67 -14.81 -11.10
C ASP A 160 -5.58 -15.29 -10.12
N LEU A 161 -5.83 -15.22 -8.81
CA LEU A 161 -4.86 -15.57 -7.76
C LEU A 161 -4.67 -17.08 -7.54
N ASN A 162 -5.47 -17.93 -8.21
CA ASN A 162 -5.45 -19.39 -8.01
C ASN A 162 -4.72 -20.17 -9.11
N LYS A 163 -3.95 -19.52 -9.99
CA LYS A 163 -3.32 -20.20 -11.16
C LYS A 163 -1.97 -20.89 -10.91
N ASN A 164 -1.43 -20.83 -9.69
CA ASN A 164 -0.14 -21.46 -9.37
C ASN A 164 -0.25 -22.71 -8.46
N GLY A 165 -1.42 -23.34 -8.37
CA GLY A 165 -1.62 -24.48 -7.46
C GLY A 165 -2.59 -25.55 -7.99
N ASN A 166 -2.32 -26.13 -9.16
CA ASN A 166 -2.62 -27.53 -9.55
C ASN A 166 -2.72 -27.68 -11.08
N ASN A 167 -1.58 -27.92 -11.73
CA ASN A 167 -1.54 -28.66 -12.99
C ASN A 167 -0.93 -30.05 -12.74
N SER A 168 -1.55 -30.82 -11.84
CA SER A 168 -1.31 -32.25 -11.71
C SER A 168 -2.64 -32.98 -11.56
N LYS A 169 -3.33 -33.13 -12.68
CA LYS A 169 -4.14 -34.32 -13.00
C LYS A 169 -4.41 -34.27 -14.51
N GLN A 170 -3.47 -34.85 -15.24
CA GLN A 170 -3.78 -35.45 -16.53
C GLN A 170 -4.69 -36.65 -16.26
N HIS A 171 -5.82 -36.68 -16.97
CA HIS A 171 -6.51 -37.90 -17.37
C HIS A 171 -6.83 -37.75 -18.85
#